data_AF-A0A2A5X098-F1
#
_entry.id   AF-A0A2A5X098-F1
#
_cell.length_a   1.000
_cell.length_b   1.000
_cell.length_c   1.000
_cell.angle_alpha   90.00
_cell.angle_beta   90.00
_cell.angle_gamma   90.00
#
_symmetry.space_group_name_H-M   'P 1'
#
loop_
_entity.id
_entity.type
_entity.pdbx_description
1 polymer ?
#
loop_
_entity_poly.entity_id
_entity_poly.type
_entity_poly.pdbx_seq_one_letter_code
_entity_poly.pdbx_strand_id
1 'polypeptide(L)'
;MNKFKTLFIITAVIDLLAVVPLILFAFNPEMMEEMVFSQFPGINDAGKEALELIHYVFGVIGVSMLLAVLVSVNIKVKESAQTAAQILSIIHMGWVLPDWFNLFIGNAHPPIFFMLLSVASVIALLYAWKKGEI
;
A
#
# COMPACT_ATOMS: atom_id res chain seq x y z
N MET A 1 16.59 1.33 -19.60
CA MET A 1 16.06 0.88 -18.31
C MET A 1 15.64 2.01 -17.38
N ASN A 2 15.97 3.28 -17.68
CA ASN A 2 15.70 4.39 -16.76
C ASN A 2 14.21 4.53 -16.44
N LYS A 3 13.33 4.29 -17.42
CA LYS A 3 11.88 4.43 -17.25
C LYS A 3 11.29 3.42 -16.25
N PHE A 4 11.61 2.13 -16.37
CA PHE A 4 11.19 1.10 -15.40
C PHE A 4 11.70 1.42 -14.00
N LYS A 5 12.99 1.73 -13.88
CA LYS A 5 13.61 2.10 -12.61
C LYS A 5 12.89 3.29 -11.97
N THR A 6 12.62 4.34 -12.74
CA THR A 6 11.88 5.52 -12.27
C THR A 6 10.48 5.13 -11.79
N LEU A 7 9.74 4.33 -12.54
CA LEU A 7 8.38 3.93 -12.18
C LEU A 7 8.35 3.07 -10.91
N PHE A 8 9.25 2.10 -10.78
CA PHE A 8 9.39 1.31 -9.55
C PHE A 8 9.82 2.17 -8.36
N ILE A 9 10.70 3.16 -8.55
CA ILE A 9 11.07 4.10 -7.47
C ILE A 9 9.87 4.95 -7.05
N ILE A 10 9.08 5.46 -8.00
CA ILE A 10 7.87 6.22 -7.70
C ILE A 10 6.89 5.37 -6.88
N THR A 11 6.64 4.14 -7.31
CA THR A 11 5.81 3.18 -6.56
C THR A 11 6.37 2.95 -5.16
N ALA A 12 7.68 2.68 -5.02
CA ALA A 12 8.30 2.43 -3.72
C ALA A 12 8.22 3.64 -2.77
N VAL A 13 8.33 4.88 -3.29
CA VAL A 13 8.16 6.08 -2.47
C VAL A 13 6.73 6.21 -1.97
N ILE A 14 5.74 5.93 -2.83
CA ILE A 14 4.33 5.93 -2.44
C ILE A 14 4.07 4.86 -1.37
N ASP A 15 4.55 3.63 -1.60
CA ASP A 15 4.37 2.53 -0.65
C ASP A 15 5.03 2.84 0.69
N LEU A 16 6.23 3.43 0.69
CA LEU A 16 6.90 3.86 1.91
C LEU A 16 6.04 4.85 2.69
N LEU A 17 5.48 5.86 2.02
CA LEU A 17 4.60 6.85 2.66
C LEU A 17 3.32 6.21 3.22
N ALA A 18 2.78 5.18 2.57
CA ALA A 18 1.60 4.46 3.04
C ALA A 18 1.90 3.53 4.23
N VAL A 19 3.08 2.91 4.24
CA VAL A 19 3.48 1.91 5.25
C VAL A 19 4.01 2.54 6.54
N VAL A 20 4.70 3.69 6.44
CA VAL A 20 5.28 4.36 7.62
C VAL A 20 4.25 4.61 8.73
N PRO A 21 3.05 5.18 8.46
CA PRO A 21 2.04 5.35 9.49
C PRO A 21 1.61 4.05 10.17
N LEU A 22 1.46 2.95 9.41
CA LEU A 22 1.10 1.64 9.98
C LEU A 22 2.13 1.18 11.00
N ILE A 23 3.42 1.32 10.68
CA ILE A 23 4.50 0.97 11.59
C ILE A 23 4.50 1.90 12.81
N LEU A 24 4.39 3.21 12.59
CA LEU A 24 4.45 4.20 13.66
C LEU A 24 3.33 4.03 14.69
N PHE A 25 2.09 3.78 14.25
CA PHE A 25 0.96 3.57 15.15
C PHE A 25 1.13 2.33 16.02
N ALA A 26 1.74 1.26 15.47
CA ALA A 26 2.00 0.04 16.22
C ALA A 26 2.99 0.21 17.40
N PHE A 27 3.82 1.26 17.37
CA PHE A 27 4.78 1.57 18.45
C PHE A 27 4.33 2.69 19.38
N ASN A 28 3.17 3.31 19.13
CA ASN A 28 2.64 4.39 19.95
C ASN A 28 1.17 4.14 20.29
N PRO A 29 0.87 3.70 21.54
CA PRO A 29 -0.48 3.41 21.98
C PRO A 29 -1.44 4.60 21.85
N GLU A 30 -0.96 5.83 22.06
CA GLU A 30 -1.80 7.04 21.92
C GLU A 30 -2.22 7.24 20.46
N MET A 31 -1.30 7.06 19.51
CA MET A 31 -1.65 7.11 18.09
C MET A 31 -2.57 5.97 17.66
N MET A 32 -2.40 4.76 18.21
CA MET A 32 -3.30 3.64 17.92
C MET A 32 -4.73 3.94 18.40
N GLU A 33 -4.86 4.50 19.60
CA GLU A 33 -6.16 4.89 20.17
C GLU A 33 -6.83 5.98 19.31
N GLU A 34 -6.09 7.05 18.98
CA GLU A 34 -6.64 8.19 18.23
C GLU A 34 -6.93 7.86 16.75
N MET A 35 -6.07 7.09 16.09
CA MET A 35 -6.14 6.90 14.63
C MET A 35 -6.90 5.64 14.21
N VAL A 36 -6.94 4.61 15.06
CA VAL A 36 -7.54 3.31 14.72
C VAL A 36 -8.75 3.01 15.61
N PHE A 37 -8.60 2.96 16.93
CA PHE A 37 -9.70 2.53 17.82
C PHE A 37 -10.85 3.52 17.88
N SER A 38 -10.56 4.83 17.80
CA SER A 38 -11.58 5.89 17.77
C SER A 38 -12.60 5.74 16.63
N GLN A 39 -12.25 5.00 15.56
CA GLN A 39 -13.14 4.74 14.43
C GLN A 39 -14.22 3.69 14.75
N PHE A 40 -14.12 3.00 15.89
CA PHE A 40 -15.04 1.96 16.32
C PHE A 40 -15.65 2.30 17.69
N PRO A 41 -16.70 3.15 17.75
CA PRO A 41 -17.34 3.52 19.00
C PRO A 41 -17.84 2.30 19.78
N GLY A 42 -17.46 2.21 21.06
CA GLY A 42 -17.86 1.11 21.94
C GLY A 42 -17.06 -0.18 21.78
N ILE A 43 -15.92 -0.15 21.08
CA ILE A 43 -15.02 -1.30 20.99
C ILE A 43 -14.54 -1.75 22.38
N ASN A 44 -14.61 -3.04 22.64
CA ASN A 44 -14.12 -3.67 23.87
C ASN A 44 -12.66 -4.13 23.71
N ASP A 45 -12.04 -4.58 24.81
CA ASP A 45 -10.63 -4.97 24.82
C ASP A 45 -10.30 -6.08 23.80
N ALA A 46 -11.16 -7.11 23.70
CA ALA A 46 -10.99 -8.17 22.71
C ALA A 46 -11.04 -7.65 21.26
N GLY A 47 -11.88 -6.64 21.00
CA GLY A 47 -11.94 -5.96 19.71
C GLY A 47 -10.68 -5.15 19.42
N LYS A 48 -10.13 -4.46 20.44
CA LYS A 48 -8.86 -3.73 20.33
C LYS A 48 -7.71 -4.69 20.01
N GLU A 49 -7.59 -5.80 20.73
CA GLU A 49 -6.57 -6.84 20.47
C GLU A 49 -6.68 -7.40 19.04
N ALA A 50 -7.90 -7.64 18.55
CA ALA A 50 -8.12 -8.10 17.18
C ALA A 50 -7.70 -7.04 16.15
N LEU A 51 -8.01 -5.77 16.37
CA LEU A 51 -7.59 -4.68 15.50
C LEU A 51 -6.07 -4.49 15.50
N GLU A 52 -5.40 -4.64 16.64
CA GLU A 52 -3.93 -4.60 16.71
C GLU A 52 -3.30 -5.72 15.88
N LEU A 53 -3.84 -6.94 15.96
CA LEU A 53 -3.39 -8.06 15.14
C LEU A 53 -3.60 -7.79 13.65
N ILE A 54 -4.77 -7.28 13.27
CA ILE A 54 -5.05 -6.89 11.89
C ILE A 54 -4.06 -5.82 11.44
N HIS A 55 -3.86 -4.79 12.24
CA HIS A 55 -2.95 -3.68 11.95
C HIS A 55 -1.51 -4.18 11.76
N TYR A 56 -1.05 -5.10 12.61
CA TYR A 56 0.25 -5.75 12.47
C TYR A 56 0.36 -6.54 11.15
N VAL A 57 -0.64 -7.36 10.82
CA VAL A 57 -0.65 -8.15 9.57
C VAL A 57 -0.62 -7.23 8.35
N PHE A 58 -1.41 -6.15 8.33
CA PHE A 58 -1.40 -5.16 7.26
C PHE A 58 -0.05 -4.43 7.18
N GLY A 59 0.58 -4.12 8.31
CA GLY A 59 1.94 -3.57 8.34
C GLY A 59 2.97 -4.50 7.70
N VAL A 60 2.94 -5.80 8.03
CA VAL A 60 3.83 -6.81 7.43
C VAL A 60 3.59 -6.95 5.92
N ILE A 61 2.32 -7.00 5.49
CA ILE A 61 1.95 -7.04 4.06
C ILE A 61 2.49 -5.79 3.35
N GLY A 62 2.26 -4.59 3.89
CA GLY A 62 2.74 -3.34 3.31
C GLY A 62 4.26 -3.29 3.16
N VAL A 63 5.01 -3.70 4.20
CA VAL A 63 6.48 -3.81 4.12
C VAL A 63 6.90 -4.81 3.04
N SER A 64 6.22 -5.95 2.94
CA SER A 64 6.54 -6.97 1.93
C SER A 64 6.32 -6.46 0.49
N MET A 65 5.27 -5.66 0.27
CA MET A 65 4.99 -5.02 -1.02
C MET A 65 6.08 -4.02 -1.37
N LEU A 66 6.45 -3.13 -0.44
CA LEU A 66 7.54 -2.17 -0.61
C LEU A 66 8.85 -2.87 -1.00
N LEU A 67 9.22 -3.93 -0.29
CA LEU A 67 10.44 -4.70 -0.58
C LEU A 67 10.38 -5.36 -1.97
N ALA A 68 9.24 -5.91 -2.37
CA ALA A 68 9.07 -6.51 -3.69
C ALA A 68 9.25 -5.49 -4.82
N VAL A 69 8.75 -4.26 -4.64
CA VAL A 69 8.97 -3.15 -5.58
C VAL A 69 10.44 -2.75 -5.61
N LEU A 70 11.09 -2.60 -4.45
CA LEU A 70 12.51 -2.24 -4.35
C LEU A 70 13.43 -3.27 -5.02
N VAL A 71 13.14 -4.56 -4.87
CA VAL A 71 13.87 -5.63 -5.58
C VAL A 71 13.70 -5.50 -7.09
N SER A 72 12.49 -5.17 -7.55
CA SER A 72 12.16 -5.04 -8.99
C SER A 72 12.92 -3.92 -9.69
N VAL A 73 13.39 -2.90 -8.95
CA VAL A 73 14.26 -1.82 -9.47
C VAL A 73 15.52 -2.36 -10.15
N ASN A 74 16.02 -3.53 -9.73
CA ASN A 74 17.28 -4.10 -10.22
C ASN A 74 17.12 -5.02 -11.44
N ILE A 75 15.89 -5.24 -11.92
CA ILE A 75 15.63 -6.11 -13.06
C ILE A 75 16.14 -5.44 -14.34
N LYS A 76 17.04 -6.11 -15.05
CA LYS A 76 17.67 -5.61 -16.28
C LYS A 76 16.97 -6.06 -17.56
N VAL A 77 16.22 -7.16 -17.48
CA VAL A 77 15.51 -7.77 -18.62
C VAL A 77 14.12 -7.16 -18.74
N LYS A 78 13.78 -6.61 -19.91
CA LYS A 78 12.51 -5.91 -20.14
C LYS A 78 11.30 -6.79 -19.83
N GLU A 79 11.25 -7.98 -20.39
CA GLU A 79 10.11 -8.90 -20.23
C GLU A 79 9.90 -9.24 -18.76
N SER A 80 10.98 -9.55 -18.03
CA SER A 80 10.93 -9.79 -16.59
C SER A 80 10.44 -8.56 -15.81
N ALA A 81 10.86 -7.35 -16.19
CA ALA A 81 10.41 -6.12 -15.55
C ALA A 81 8.92 -5.84 -15.83
N GLN A 82 8.43 -6.13 -17.04
CA GLN A 82 7.02 -6.03 -17.38
C GLN A 82 6.18 -7.03 -16.61
N THR A 83 6.63 -8.28 -16.49
CA THR A 83 5.95 -9.31 -15.68
C THR A 83 5.93 -8.94 -14.21
N ALA A 84 7.05 -8.47 -13.65
CA ALA A 84 7.11 -7.99 -12.28
C ALA A 84 6.12 -6.83 -12.05
N ALA A 85 6.12 -5.83 -12.95
CA ALA A 85 5.18 -4.71 -12.88
C ALA A 85 3.71 -5.16 -12.95
N GLN A 86 3.39 -6.16 -13.79
CA GLN A 86 2.05 -6.73 -13.87
C GLN A 86 1.63 -7.39 -12.55
N ILE A 87 2.47 -8.29 -12.01
CA ILE A 87 2.19 -8.99 -10.76
C ILE A 87 2.03 -7.99 -9.62
N LEU A 88 2.97 -7.04 -9.50
CA LEU A 88 2.91 -5.99 -8.49
C LEU A 88 1.63 -5.16 -8.64
N SER A 89 1.23 -4.78 -9.86
CA SER A 89 -0.01 -4.01 -10.06
C SER A 89 -1.25 -4.75 -9.54
N ILE A 90 -1.31 -6.08 -9.70
CA ILE A 90 -2.41 -6.90 -9.20
C ILE A 90 -2.42 -6.92 -7.67
N ILE A 91 -1.24 -7.11 -7.05
CA ILE A 91 -1.11 -7.09 -5.60
C ILE A 91 -1.52 -5.71 -5.03
N HIS A 92 -1.07 -4.62 -5.66
CA HIS A 92 -1.40 -3.26 -5.22
C HIS A 92 -2.89 -2.94 -5.43
N MET A 93 -3.54 -3.47 -6.47
CA MET A 93 -5.00 -3.34 -6.59
C MET A 93 -5.72 -4.00 -5.40
N GLY A 94 -5.23 -5.15 -4.91
CA GLY A 94 -5.77 -5.78 -3.71
C GLY A 94 -5.67 -4.91 -2.45
N TRP A 95 -4.66 -4.07 -2.36
CA TRP A 95 -4.49 -3.08 -1.29
C TRP A 95 -5.39 -1.85 -1.47
N VAL A 96 -5.52 -1.36 -2.71
CA VAL A 96 -6.20 -0.09 -3.01
C VAL A 96 -7.73 -0.23 -3.05
N LEU A 97 -8.25 -1.31 -3.63
CA LEU A 97 -9.68 -1.45 -3.90
C LEU A 97 -10.59 -1.42 -2.66
N PRO A 98 -10.23 -2.03 -1.51
CA PRO A 98 -11.08 -2.00 -0.32
C PRO A 98 -11.43 -0.58 0.14
N ASP A 99 -10.47 0.34 0.11
CA ASP A 99 -10.69 1.74 0.54
C ASP A 99 -11.66 2.47 -0.38
N TRP A 100 -11.53 2.27 -1.70
CA TRP A 100 -12.44 2.85 -2.67
C TRP A 100 -13.83 2.24 -2.57
N PHE A 101 -13.93 0.93 -2.33
CA PHE A 101 -15.22 0.28 -2.09
C PHE A 101 -15.91 0.88 -0.86
N ASN A 102 -15.18 1.02 0.26
CA ASN A 102 -15.68 1.64 1.48
C ASN A 102 -16.15 3.09 1.26
N LEU A 103 -15.40 3.89 0.49
CA LEU A 103 -15.82 5.25 0.11
C LEU A 103 -17.17 5.24 -0.63
N PHE A 104 -17.34 4.39 -1.64
CA PHE A 104 -18.56 4.38 -2.46
C PHE A 104 -19.80 3.88 -1.71
N ILE A 105 -19.64 3.01 -0.71
CA ILE A 105 -20.75 2.53 0.12
C ILE A 105 -20.99 3.40 1.38
N GLY A 106 -20.21 4.46 1.57
CA GLY A 106 -20.37 5.40 2.69
C GLY A 106 -19.82 4.90 4.03
N ASN A 107 -18.91 3.93 4.01
CA ASN A 107 -18.22 3.41 5.19
C ASN A 107 -17.01 4.28 5.56
N ALA A 108 -16.42 4.03 6.73
CA ALA A 108 -15.14 4.60 7.11
C ALA A 108 -14.05 4.26 6.07
N HIS A 109 -13.27 5.27 5.68
CA HIS A 109 -12.21 5.16 4.70
C HIS A 109 -11.05 6.13 5.04
N PRO A 110 -9.83 5.90 4.55
CA PRO A 110 -8.73 6.86 4.72
C PRO A 110 -9.02 8.20 4.03
N PRO A 111 -8.32 9.29 4.38
CA PRO A 111 -8.47 10.56 3.66
C PRO A 111 -8.22 10.38 2.15
N ILE A 112 -9.09 11.00 1.33
CA ILE A 112 -9.11 10.82 -0.14
C ILE A 112 -7.73 11.08 -0.78
N PHE A 113 -6.97 12.05 -0.25
CA PHE A 113 -5.63 12.34 -0.73
C PHE A 113 -4.69 11.12 -0.69
N PHE A 114 -4.71 10.35 0.40
CA PHE A 114 -3.92 9.13 0.53
C PHE A 114 -4.44 8.02 -0.39
N MET A 115 -5.75 7.90 -0.56
CA MET A 115 -6.35 6.93 -1.48
C MET A 115 -5.92 7.20 -2.94
N LEU A 116 -5.89 8.47 -3.36
CA LEU A 116 -5.39 8.89 -4.67
C LEU A 116 -3.90 8.58 -4.85
N LEU A 117 -3.10 8.79 -3.80
CA LEU A 117 -1.69 8.44 -3.82
C LEU A 117 -1.49 6.94 -4.05
N SER A 118 -2.26 6.09 -3.36
CA SER A 118 -2.22 4.64 -3.55
C SER A 118 -2.70 4.20 -4.94
N VAL A 119 -3.64 4.93 -5.56
CA VAL A 119 -4.00 4.70 -6.98
C VAL A 119 -2.83 5.03 -7.91
N ALA A 120 -2.06 6.09 -7.60
CA ALA A 120 -0.91 6.47 -8.43
C ALA A 120 0.17 5.38 -8.48
N SER A 121 0.36 4.60 -7.40
CA SER A 121 1.30 3.46 -7.42
C SER A 121 0.84 2.35 -8.36
N VAL A 122 -0.47 2.03 -8.37
CA VAL A 122 -1.08 1.08 -9.33
C VAL A 122 -0.93 1.58 -10.77
N ILE A 123 -1.21 2.86 -11.03
CA ILE A 123 -1.07 3.45 -12.37
C ILE A 123 0.38 3.39 -12.84
N ALA A 124 1.35 3.70 -11.98
CA ALA A 124 2.78 3.62 -12.31
C ALA A 124 3.17 2.19 -12.71
N LEU A 125 2.70 1.17 -11.98
CA LEU A 125 2.96 -0.24 -12.27
C LEU A 125 2.26 -0.71 -13.56
N LEU A 126 0.99 -0.36 -13.77
CA LEU A 126 0.27 -0.67 -15.01
C LEU A 126 0.93 -0.02 -16.23
N TYR A 127 1.40 1.22 -16.07
CA TYR A 127 2.14 1.91 -17.11
C TYR A 127 3.49 1.23 -17.38
N ALA A 128 4.24 0.85 -16.34
CA ALA A 128 5.47 0.08 -16.51
C ALA A 128 5.23 -1.24 -17.26
N TRP A 129 4.16 -1.96 -16.93
CA TRP A 129 3.78 -3.17 -17.63
C TRP A 129 3.45 -2.94 -19.12
N LYS A 130 2.55 -2.00 -19.43
CA LYS A 130 2.05 -1.78 -20.81
C LYS A 130 2.98 -0.98 -21.71
N LYS A 131 3.71 -0.01 -21.14
CA LYS A 131 4.44 1.05 -21.86
C LYS A 131 5.87 1.25 -21.36
N GLY A 132 6.37 0.31 -20.56
CA GLY A 132 7.76 0.32 -20.13
C GLY A 132 8.70 0.05 -21.29
N GLU A 133 9.70 0.92 -21.43
CA GLU A 133 10.72 0.88 -22.48
C GLU A 133 12.09 0.75 -21.82
N ILE A 134 13.02 0.07 -22.51
CA ILE A 134 14.44 0.09 -22.15
C ILE A 134 14.99 1.43 -22.64
#